data_AF-A0A2M9KTX9-F1
#
_entry.id   AF-A0A2M9KTX9-F1
#
_cell.length_a   1.000
_cell.length_b   1.000
_cell.length_c   1.000
_cell.angle_alpha   90.00
_cell.angle_beta   90.00
_cell.angle_gamma   90.00
#
_symmetry.space_group_name_H-M   'P 1'
#
loop_
_entity.id
_entity.type
_entity.pdbx_description
1 polymer ?
#
loop_
_entity_poly.entity_id
_entity_poly.type
_entity_poly.pdbx_seq_one_letter_code
_entity_poly.pdbx_strand_id
1 'polypeptide(L)'
;MSPSVHGMLDAALAELLRTSDRAVALDEASIAAVECALQIVSAKEQVGLSPADEALESAREALASARASVLAATCAVRSIDESRRGVG
;
A
#
# COMPACT_ATOMS: atom_id res chain seq x y z
N MET A 1 -10.60 8.71 22.52
CA MET A 1 -9.50 7.77 22.21
C MET A 1 -9.15 7.95 20.75
N SER A 2 -7.90 8.30 20.44
CA SER A 2 -7.45 8.38 19.04
C SER A 2 -7.42 6.98 18.43
N PRO A 3 -7.89 6.77 17.20
CA PRO A 3 -7.82 5.46 16.55
C PRO A 3 -6.36 5.03 16.38
N SER A 4 -6.08 3.73 16.53
CA SER A 4 -4.76 3.19 16.21
C SER A 4 -4.49 3.32 14.71
N VAL A 5 -3.23 3.50 14.32
CA VAL A 5 -2.83 3.58 12.91
C VAL A 5 -3.31 2.35 12.12
N HIS A 6 -3.25 1.17 12.73
CA HIS A 6 -3.79 -0.07 12.16
C HIS A 6 -5.28 0.04 11.83
N GLY A 7 -6.10 0.47 12.80
CA GLY A 7 -7.54 0.61 12.59
C GLY A 7 -7.90 1.70 11.56
N MET A 8 -7.07 2.74 11.42
CA MET A 8 -7.24 3.73 10.36
C MET A 8 -6.96 3.17 8.97
N LEU A 9 -5.93 2.33 8.83
CA LEU A 9 -5.57 1.68 7.57
C LEU A 9 -6.62 0.64 7.16
N ASP A 10 -7.17 -0.13 8.09
CA ASP A 10 -8.27 -1.06 7.83
C ASP A 10 -9.52 -0.34 7.31
N ALA A 11 -9.88 0.79 7.92
CA ALA A 11 -11.02 1.59 7.48
C ALA A 11 -10.80 2.15 6.06
N ALA A 12 -9.58 2.61 5.76
CA ALA A 12 -9.23 3.10 4.43
C ALA A 12 -9.26 1.98 3.38
N LEU A 13 -8.75 0.79 3.71
CA LEU A 13 -8.78 -0.37 2.83
C LEU A 13 -10.22 -0.82 2.55
N ALA A 14 -11.05 -0.91 3.59
CA ALA A 14 -12.46 -1.30 3.46
C ALA A 14 -13.23 -0.32 2.57
N GLU A 15 -12.99 0.98 2.70
CA GLU A 15 -13.63 1.99 1.87
C GLU A 15 -13.16 1.91 0.42
N LEU A 16 -11.85 1.79 0.17
CA LEU A 16 -11.31 1.58 -1.18
C LEU A 16 -11.91 0.34 -1.84
N LEU A 17 -11.90 -0.81 -1.16
CA LEU A 17 -12.49 -2.05 -1.68
C LEU A 17 -13.99 -1.93 -1.99
N ARG A 18 -14.70 -1.05 -1.28
CA ARG A 18 -16.14 -0.79 -1.47
C ARG A 18 -16.42 0.14 -2.64
N THR A 19 -15.56 1.13 -2.88
CA THR A 19 -15.79 2.20 -3.88
C THR A 19 -15.04 2.00 -5.18
N SER A 20 -14.01 1.17 -5.19
CA SER A 20 -13.13 0.97 -6.34
C SER A 20 -13.68 -0.02 -7.35
N ASP A 21 -13.53 0.31 -8.63
CA ASP A 21 -13.66 -0.65 -9.72
C ASP A 21 -12.25 -1.22 -10.00
N ARG A 22 -12.05 -2.50 -9.70
CA ARG A 22 -10.75 -3.17 -9.87
C ARG A 22 -10.27 -3.20 -11.33
N ALA A 23 -11.11 -2.83 -12.30
CA ALA A 23 -10.67 -2.62 -13.68
C ALA A 23 -9.78 -1.36 -13.86
N VAL A 24 -9.70 -0.47 -12.87
CA VAL A 24 -8.92 0.78 -12.94
C VAL A 24 -7.57 0.62 -12.23
N ALA A 25 -6.47 0.75 -12.98
CA ALA A 25 -5.12 0.55 -12.49
C ALA A 25 -4.73 1.45 -11.27
N LEU A 26 -5.32 2.64 -11.17
CA LEU A 26 -5.08 3.55 -10.04
C LEU A 26 -5.73 3.08 -8.75
N ASP A 27 -6.90 2.47 -8.87
CA ASP A 27 -7.64 1.94 -7.73
C ASP A 27 -6.92 0.70 -7.19
N GLU A 28 -6.47 -0.19 -8.06
CA GLU A 28 -5.64 -1.34 -7.68
C GLU A 28 -4.36 -0.91 -6.98
N ALA A 29 -3.69 0.12 -7.51
CA ALA A 29 -2.45 0.62 -6.93
C ALA A 29 -2.68 1.28 -5.55
N SER A 30 -3.84 1.93 -5.36
CA SER A 30 -4.24 2.52 -4.08
C SER A 30 -4.54 1.45 -3.04
N ILE A 31 -5.25 0.38 -3.42
CA ILE A 31 -5.51 -0.79 -2.57
C ILE A 31 -4.18 -1.44 -2.15
N ALA A 32 -3.29 -1.73 -3.10
CA ALA A 32 -2.01 -2.37 -2.84
C ALA A 32 -1.11 -1.54 -1.89
N ALA A 33 -1.16 -0.21 -1.99
CA ALA A 33 -0.42 0.67 -1.09
C ALA A 33 -0.91 0.58 0.37
N VAL A 34 -2.22 0.51 0.59
CA VAL A 34 -2.81 0.39 1.95
C VAL A 34 -2.55 -1.00 2.53
N GLU A 35 -2.67 -2.07 1.74
CA GLU A 35 -2.31 -3.44 2.14
C GLU A 35 -0.83 -3.54 2.58
N CYS A 36 0.08 -2.90 1.84
CA CYS A 36 1.49 -2.85 2.21
C CYS A 36 1.72 -2.08 3.53
N ALA A 37 1.00 -0.99 3.76
CA ALA A 37 1.11 -0.24 5.01
C ALA A 37 0.64 -1.09 6.21
N LEU A 38 -0.41 -1.90 6.06
CA LEU A 38 -0.86 -2.84 7.08
C LEU A 38 0.22 -3.88 7.41
N GLN A 39 0.86 -4.45 6.39
CA GLN A 39 1.96 -5.42 6.57
C GLN A 39 3.14 -4.83 7.35
N ILE A 40 3.53 -3.58 7.06
CA ILE A 40 4.60 -2.88 7.79
C ILE A 40 4.22 -2.68 9.26
N VAL A 41 2.97 -2.28 9.54
CA VAL A 41 2.48 -2.09 10.92
C VAL A 41 2.48 -3.41 11.68
N SER A 42 1.97 -4.49 11.07
CA SER A 42 1.99 -5.83 11.68
C SER A 42 3.40 -6.38 11.89
N ALA A 43 4.32 -6.16 10.94
CA ALA A 43 5.71 -6.57 11.11
C ALA A 43 6.37 -5.84 12.29
N LYS A 44 6.11 -4.53 12.45
CA LYS A 44 6.59 -3.75 13.61
C LYS A 44 6.06 -4.30 14.94
N GLU A 45 4.79 -4.69 15.00
CA GLU A 45 4.20 -5.29 16.21
C GLU A 45 4.85 -6.64 16.55
N GLN A 46 5.25 -7.41 15.53
CA GLN A 46 5.93 -8.71 15.70
C GLN A 46 7.41 -8.59 16.08
N VAL A 47 8.12 -7.51 15.72
CA VAL A 47 9.50 -7.24 16.17
C VAL A 47 9.61 -7.18 17.70
N GLY A 48 8.52 -6.85 18.41
CA GLY A 48 8.49 -6.89 19.88
C GLY A 48 8.40 -8.31 20.47
N LEU A 49 8.19 -9.36 19.65
CA LEU A 49 7.80 -10.71 20.09
C LEU A 49 8.70 -11.84 19.55
N SER A 50 9.63 -11.57 18.63
CA SER A 50 10.40 -12.57 17.86
C SER A 50 11.91 -12.26 17.83
N PRO A 51 12.83 -13.24 17.62
CA PRO A 51 14.24 -12.96 17.36
C PRO A 51 14.41 -11.86 16.30
N ALA A 52 15.19 -10.83 16.67
CA ALA A 52 15.24 -9.54 15.99
C ALA A 52 15.50 -9.63 14.47
N ASP A 53 16.18 -10.68 14.00
CA ASP A 53 16.61 -10.83 12.61
C ASP A 53 15.48 -11.27 11.66
N GLU A 54 14.61 -12.22 12.04
CA GLU A 54 13.51 -12.68 11.18
C GLU A 54 12.41 -11.63 11.04
N ALA A 55 12.13 -10.91 12.13
CA ALA A 55 11.16 -9.83 12.13
C ALA A 55 11.67 -8.61 11.34
N LEU A 56 13.00 -8.38 11.32
CA LEU A 56 13.61 -7.34 10.48
C LEU A 56 13.52 -7.68 8.99
N GLU A 57 13.75 -8.92 8.60
CA GLU A 57 13.65 -9.29 7.19
C GLU A 57 12.21 -9.24 6.67
N SER A 58 11.25 -9.72 7.47
CA SER A 58 9.82 -9.58 7.12
C SER A 58 9.41 -8.11 6.96
N ALA A 59 9.94 -7.21 7.80
CA ALA A 59 9.71 -5.77 7.67
C ALA A 59 10.39 -5.16 6.43
N ARG A 60 11.58 -5.64 6.06
CA ARG A 60 12.29 -5.21 4.84
C ARG A 60 11.57 -5.66 3.58
N GLU A 61 11.08 -6.89 3.53
CA GLU A 61 10.29 -7.41 2.42
C GLU A 61 8.97 -6.64 2.25
N ALA A 62 8.24 -6.39 3.34
CA ALA A 62 7.03 -5.59 3.32
C ALA A 62 7.30 -4.15 2.82
N LEU A 63 8.41 -3.53 3.25
CA LEU A 63 8.82 -2.20 2.78
C LEU A 63 9.23 -2.19 1.31
N ALA A 64 9.93 -3.24 0.84
CA ALA A 64 10.30 -3.38 -0.57
C ALA A 64 9.06 -3.53 -1.46
N SER A 65 8.10 -4.34 -1.03
CA SER A 65 6.79 -4.51 -1.69
C SER A 65 6.03 -3.17 -1.77
N ALA A 66 5.94 -2.44 -0.64
CA ALA A 66 5.31 -1.12 -0.60
C ALA A 66 5.93 -0.13 -1.61
N ARG A 67 7.26 -0.10 -1.66
CA ARG A 67 8.00 0.77 -2.58
C ARG A 67 7.75 0.40 -4.04
N ALA A 68 7.68 -0.88 -4.37
CA ALA A 68 7.38 -1.35 -5.72
C ALA A 68 5.96 -0.94 -6.14
N SER A 69 4.96 -1.13 -5.26
CA SER A 69 3.56 -0.75 -5.51
C SER A 69 3.40 0.75 -5.74
N VAL A 70 4.04 1.61 -4.94
CA VAL A 70 4.01 3.08 -5.12
C VAL A 70 4.68 3.51 -6.42
N LEU A 71 5.80 2.88 -6.80
CA LEU A 71 6.46 3.17 -8.09
C LEU A 71 5.57 2.77 -9.27
N ALA A 72 4.94 1.60 -9.21
CA ALA A 72 3.99 1.15 -10.23
C ALA A 72 2.79 2.10 -10.36
N ALA A 73 2.21 2.51 -9.23
CA ALA A 73 1.14 3.52 -9.17
C ALA A 73 1.55 4.81 -9.87
N THR A 74 2.73 5.31 -9.53
CA THR A 74 3.25 6.58 -10.06
C THR A 74 3.48 6.50 -11.57
N CYS A 75 4.02 5.39 -12.06
CA CYS A 75 4.20 5.14 -13.49
C CYS A 75 2.85 5.07 -14.22
N ALA A 76 1.84 4.41 -13.64
CA ALA A 76 0.50 4.34 -14.20
C ALA A 76 -0.15 5.74 -14.29
N VAL A 77 -0.09 6.54 -13.22
CA VAL A 77 -0.56 7.94 -13.22
C VAL A 77 0.13 8.74 -14.33
N ARG A 78 1.46 8.66 -14.42
CA ARG A 78 2.23 9.40 -15.43
C ARG A 78 1.84 8.98 -16.85
N SER A 79 1.68 7.68 -17.10
CA SER A 79 1.28 7.17 -18.41
C SER A 79 -0.13 7.65 -18.81
N ILE A 80 -1.06 7.72 -17.85
CA ILE A 80 -2.40 8.27 -18.08
C ILE A 80 -2.32 9.78 -18.40
N ASP A 81 -1.53 10.55 -17.64
CA ASP A 81 -1.34 11.98 -17.88
C ASP A 81 -0.69 12.27 -19.24
N GLU A 82 0.35 11.52 -19.61
CA GLU A 82 1.00 11.59 -20.92
C GLU A 82 0.02 11.26 -22.06
N SER A 83 -0.79 10.22 -21.90
CA SER A 83 -1.82 9.86 -22.87
C SER A 83 -2.85 10.98 -23.06
N ARG A 84 -3.23 11.67 -21.98
CA ARG A 84 -4.16 12.82 -22.06
C ARG A 84 -3.53 14.05 -22.70
N ARG A 85 -2.21 14.23 -22.58
CA ARG A 85 -1.47 15.34 -23.21
C ARG A 85 -1.10 15.09 -24.67
N GLY A 86 -1.00 13.83 -25.10
CA GLY A 86 -0.69 13.43 -26.47
C GLY A 86 -1.90 13.34 -27.42
N VAL A 87 -3.13 13.43 -26.88
CA VAL A 87 -4.35 13.64 -27.66
C VAL A 87 -4.56 15.15 -27.77
N GLY A 88 -3.88 15.78 -28.72
CA GLY A 88 -3.98 17.18 -29.11
C GLY A 88 -3.71 17.34 -30.60
#